data_AF-A0A1I6K087-F1
#
_entry.id   AF-A0A1I6K087-F1
#
_cell.length_a   1.000
_cell.length_b   1.000
_cell.length_c   1.000
_cell.angle_alpha   90.00
_cell.angle_beta   90.00
_cell.angle_gamma   90.00
#
_symmetry.space_group_name_H-M   'P 1'
#
loop_
_entity.id
_entity.type
_entity.pdbx_description
1 polymer ?
#
loop_
_entity_poly.entity_id
_entity_poly.type
_entity_poly.pdbx_seq_one_letter_code
_entity_poly.pdbx_strand_id
1 'polypeptide(L)'
;MSVIGAVATVAALCGCSDPVEYRGADSGIDGVLWRQVADFEDPLAFHAPSSHDPEEYLAGLGGSRWDGTAETIPDLRSGGVALYDMSWTDSTARFSVFITSGPRPDVPTEDGRTYDGPSQVYTCYGITSELDPAQKSATRTIFTECPDALVDQLPEDAAFASGEVFDG
;
A
#
# COMPACT_ATOMS: atom_id res chain seq x y z
N MET A 1 18.07 57.56 27.32
CA MET A 1 18.48 56.41 26.49
C MET A 1 18.30 55.15 27.31
N SER A 2 17.33 54.31 26.96
CA SER A 2 17.39 52.86 27.21
C SER A 2 16.33 52.17 26.36
N VAL A 3 16.74 51.08 25.75
CA VAL A 3 16.26 50.53 24.47
C VAL A 3 15.14 49.51 24.70
N ILE A 4 14.09 49.60 23.87
CA ILE A 4 13.03 48.59 23.73
C ILE A 4 13.63 47.38 23.02
N GLY A 5 13.74 46.24 23.70
CA GLY A 5 14.12 44.96 23.11
C GLY A 5 12.89 44.10 22.88
N ALA A 6 12.34 44.15 21.66
CA ALA A 6 11.32 43.20 21.21
C ALA A 6 12.01 41.86 20.87
N VAL A 7 11.70 40.81 21.62
CA VAL A 7 12.13 39.44 21.30
C VAL A 7 11.09 38.87 20.34
N ALA A 8 11.45 38.78 19.05
CA ALA A 8 10.67 38.07 18.05
C ALA A 8 10.96 36.57 18.19
N THR A 9 10.01 35.81 18.75
CA THR A 9 10.00 34.35 18.66
C THR A 9 9.60 33.94 17.25
N VAL A 10 10.57 33.45 16.48
CA VAL A 10 10.32 32.74 15.22
C VAL A 10 9.81 31.35 15.58
N ALA A 11 8.51 31.11 15.39
CA ALA A 11 7.95 29.77 15.44
C ALA A 11 8.39 29.03 14.17
N ALA A 12 9.38 28.15 14.29
CA ALA A 12 9.67 27.16 13.27
C ALA A 12 8.49 26.20 13.19
N LEU A 13 7.68 26.33 12.14
CA LEU A 13 6.69 25.32 11.76
C LEU A 13 7.49 24.11 11.27
N CYS A 14 7.77 23.16 12.16
CA CYS A 14 8.04 21.78 11.74
C CYS A 14 6.74 21.27 11.13
N GLY A 15 6.62 21.40 9.80
CA GLY A 15 5.58 20.73 9.04
C GLY A 15 5.80 19.23 9.20
N CYS A 16 5.14 18.63 10.18
CA CYS A 16 4.80 17.22 10.13
C CYS A 16 3.72 17.15 9.05
N SER A 17 4.13 17.12 7.79
CA SER A 17 3.23 16.80 6.70
C SER A 17 3.00 15.31 6.82
N ASP A 18 2.00 14.91 7.61
CA ASP A 18 1.48 13.56 7.53
C ASP A 18 1.17 13.28 6.04
N PRO A 19 1.51 12.09 5.52
CA PRO A 19 1.22 11.74 4.14
C PRO A 19 -0.25 12.01 3.85
N VAL A 20 -0.56 12.55 2.68
CA VAL A 20 -1.95 12.71 2.27
C VAL A 20 -2.60 11.33 2.29
N GLU A 21 -3.66 11.18 3.09
CA GLU A 21 -4.39 9.93 3.23
C GLU A 21 -5.70 9.99 2.45
N TYR A 22 -5.88 9.00 1.58
CA TYR A 22 -7.07 8.80 0.77
C TYR A 22 -7.92 7.67 1.35
N ARG A 23 -9.20 7.94 1.65
CA ARG A 23 -10.14 6.95 2.20
C ARG A 23 -11.43 6.88 1.40
N GLY A 24 -11.96 5.66 1.26
CA GLY A 24 -13.25 5.37 0.62
C GLY A 24 -13.28 5.58 -0.90
N ALA A 25 -14.41 5.22 -1.51
CA ALA A 25 -14.57 5.25 -2.97
C ALA A 25 -14.52 6.67 -3.59
N ASP A 26 -14.92 7.70 -2.84
CA ASP A 26 -14.90 9.11 -3.29
C ASP A 26 -13.57 9.82 -2.97
N SER A 27 -12.48 9.07 -2.79
CA SER A 27 -11.19 9.61 -2.34
C SER A 27 -10.57 10.64 -3.28
N GLY A 28 -10.96 10.66 -4.56
CA GLY A 28 -10.37 11.55 -5.57
C GLY A 28 -9.07 11.01 -6.17
N ILE A 29 -8.69 9.76 -5.86
CA ILE A 29 -7.74 9.01 -6.67
C ILE A 29 -8.35 8.79 -8.05
N ASP A 30 -7.59 9.11 -9.11
CA ASP A 30 -8.11 8.92 -10.47
C ASP A 30 -8.11 7.44 -10.88
N GLY A 31 -8.90 7.12 -11.90
CA GLY A 31 -9.00 5.75 -12.39
C GLY A 31 -7.69 5.20 -12.98
N VAL A 32 -6.67 6.02 -13.23
CA VAL A 32 -5.37 5.54 -13.73
C VAL A 32 -4.59 4.89 -12.60
N LEU A 33 -4.42 5.61 -11.49
CA LEU A 33 -3.73 5.12 -10.31
C LEU A 33 -4.45 3.90 -9.70
N TRP A 34 -5.79 3.93 -9.67
CA TRP A 34 -6.58 2.79 -9.22
C TRP A 34 -6.30 1.51 -10.04
N ARG A 35 -6.25 1.62 -11.38
CA ARG A 35 -5.98 0.47 -12.25
C ARG A 35 -4.59 -0.09 -12.08
N GLN A 36 -3.59 0.75 -11.86
CA GLN A 36 -2.23 0.28 -11.60
C GLN A 36 -2.16 -0.57 -10.34
N VAL A 37 -2.85 -0.19 -9.27
CA VAL A 37 -2.97 -1.02 -8.06
C VAL A 37 -3.76 -2.30 -8.35
N ALA A 38 -4.91 -2.19 -9.04
CA ALA A 38 -5.75 -3.34 -9.37
C ALA A 38 -5.01 -4.39 -10.22
N ASP A 39 -4.17 -3.96 -11.17
CA ASP A 39 -3.35 -4.84 -12.01
C ASP A 39 -2.34 -5.66 -11.18
N PHE A 40 -1.91 -5.13 -10.02
CA PHE A 40 -1.05 -5.84 -9.07
C PHE A 40 -1.84 -6.74 -8.10
N GLU A 41 -3.09 -6.40 -7.78
CA GLU A 41 -3.97 -7.23 -6.95
C GLU A 41 -4.54 -8.43 -7.69
N ASP A 42 -4.89 -8.28 -8.97
CA ASP A 42 -5.51 -9.31 -9.81
C ASP A 42 -4.78 -10.67 -9.75
N PRO A 43 -3.44 -10.76 -9.96
CA PRO A 43 -2.73 -12.04 -9.91
C PRO A 43 -2.67 -12.66 -8.52
N LEU A 44 -3.04 -11.94 -7.46
CA LEU A 44 -3.02 -12.43 -6.09
C LEU A 44 -4.32 -13.16 -5.71
N ALA A 45 -5.42 -12.86 -6.40
CA ALA A 45 -6.72 -13.54 -6.35
C ALA A 45 -7.14 -14.03 -4.94
N PHE A 46 -6.96 -13.18 -3.92
CA PHE A 46 -7.03 -13.58 -2.51
C PHE A 46 -8.34 -14.27 -2.11
N HIS A 47 -9.43 -13.96 -2.81
CA HIS A 47 -10.78 -14.45 -2.50
C HIS A 47 -10.98 -15.95 -2.73
N ALA A 48 -10.06 -16.63 -3.43
CA ALA A 48 -10.18 -18.06 -3.70
C ALA A 48 -8.81 -18.74 -3.56
N PRO A 49 -8.48 -19.30 -2.37
CA PRO A 49 -7.22 -19.99 -2.20
C PRO A 49 -7.05 -21.15 -3.20
N SER A 50 -5.96 -21.12 -3.96
CA SER A 50 -5.70 -22.08 -5.05
C SER A 50 -5.35 -23.48 -4.53
N SER A 51 -4.75 -23.59 -3.34
CA SER A 51 -4.40 -24.85 -2.68
C SER A 51 -5.15 -25.02 -1.35
N HIS A 52 -5.09 -26.24 -0.79
CA HIS A 52 -5.42 -26.53 0.61
C HIS A 52 -4.16 -26.60 1.47
N ASP A 53 -2.98 -26.66 0.83
CA ASP A 53 -1.69 -26.62 1.49
C ASP A 53 -1.27 -25.15 1.67
N PRO A 54 -1.06 -24.69 2.91
CA PRO A 54 -0.71 -23.30 3.19
C PRO A 54 0.64 -22.87 2.61
N GLU A 55 1.61 -23.76 2.54
CA GLU A 55 2.93 -23.47 1.98
C GLU A 55 2.84 -23.34 0.46
N GLU A 56 2.14 -24.26 -0.21
CA GLU A 56 1.87 -24.19 -1.65
C GLU A 56 1.05 -22.94 -2.01
N TYR A 57 0.05 -22.60 -1.20
CA TYR A 57 -0.76 -21.40 -1.39
C TYR A 57 0.11 -20.14 -1.35
N LEU A 58 0.95 -19.98 -0.31
CA LEU A 58 1.86 -18.83 -0.18
C LEU A 58 2.93 -18.82 -1.28
N ALA A 59 3.45 -19.98 -1.67
CA ALA A 59 4.42 -20.10 -2.77
C ALA A 59 3.82 -19.70 -4.12
N GLY A 60 2.51 -19.94 -4.31
CA GLY A 60 1.79 -19.59 -5.53
C GLY A 60 1.44 -18.11 -5.68
N LEU A 61 1.51 -17.31 -4.62
CA LEU A 61 1.20 -15.88 -4.69
C LEU A 61 2.23 -15.12 -5.54
N GLY A 62 1.75 -14.22 -6.39
CA GLY A 62 2.60 -13.26 -7.11
C GLY A 62 3.27 -12.24 -6.17
N GLY A 63 4.28 -11.53 -6.67
CA GLY A 63 4.96 -10.45 -5.93
C GLY A 63 6.30 -10.84 -5.31
N SER A 64 7.01 -9.84 -4.82
CA SER A 64 8.31 -10.04 -4.17
C SER A 64 8.12 -10.44 -2.71
N ARG A 65 8.95 -11.37 -2.21
CA ARG A 65 8.96 -11.73 -0.79
C ARG A 65 9.94 -10.83 -0.06
N TRP A 66 9.53 -10.33 1.10
CA TRP A 66 10.36 -9.53 1.98
C TRP A 66 10.34 -10.13 3.38
N ASP A 67 11.52 -10.30 3.99
CA ASP A 67 11.67 -10.87 5.33
C ASP A 67 11.68 -9.83 6.46
N GLY A 68 11.40 -8.57 6.12
CA GLY A 68 11.41 -7.45 7.06
C GLY A 68 12.79 -6.80 7.25
N THR A 69 13.83 -7.26 6.57
CA THR A 69 15.19 -6.72 6.68
C THR A 69 15.54 -5.77 5.54
N ALA A 70 16.41 -4.79 5.82
CA ALA A 70 16.86 -3.84 4.79
C ALA A 70 17.68 -4.51 3.66
N GLU A 71 18.27 -5.68 3.90
CA GLU A 71 19.13 -6.37 2.93
C GLU A 71 18.34 -7.07 1.82
N THR A 72 17.10 -7.46 2.10
CA THR A 72 16.24 -8.21 1.17
C THR A 72 15.09 -7.37 0.62
N ILE A 73 15.11 -6.06 0.89
CA ILE A 73 14.01 -5.19 0.52
C ILE A 73 13.83 -5.16 -1.01
N PRO A 74 12.61 -5.43 -1.52
CA PRO A 74 12.37 -5.44 -2.95
C PRO A 74 12.35 -4.01 -3.51
N ASP A 75 12.84 -3.83 -4.74
CA ASP A 75 12.73 -2.56 -5.45
C ASP A 75 11.29 -2.36 -5.94
N LEU A 76 10.59 -1.39 -5.35
CA LEU A 76 9.19 -1.08 -5.66
C LEU A 76 9.01 0.27 -6.35
N ARG A 77 10.09 0.97 -6.73
CA ARG A 77 10.03 2.34 -7.28
C ARG A 77 9.21 2.46 -8.57
N SER A 78 9.12 1.36 -9.33
CA SER A 78 8.35 1.28 -10.58
C SER A 78 6.94 0.72 -10.40
N GLY A 79 6.48 0.52 -9.16
CA GLY A 79 5.26 -0.20 -8.86
C GLY A 79 5.51 -1.67 -8.58
N GLY A 80 4.60 -2.31 -7.85
CA GLY A 80 4.68 -3.74 -7.56
C GLY A 80 4.09 -4.12 -6.22
N VAL A 81 4.33 -5.39 -5.85
CA VAL A 81 3.81 -6.03 -4.64
C VAL A 81 4.98 -6.56 -3.81
N ALA A 82 4.92 -6.31 -2.51
CA ALA A 82 5.73 -7.01 -1.52
C ALA A 82 4.82 -7.80 -0.56
N LEU A 83 5.15 -9.08 -0.36
CA LEU A 83 4.55 -9.96 0.64
C LEU A 83 5.51 -10.08 1.82
N TYR A 84 5.01 -9.86 3.03
CA TYR A 84 5.79 -9.86 4.28
C TYR A 84 4.98 -10.45 5.43
N ASP A 85 5.60 -10.61 6.60
CA ASP A 85 4.99 -11.20 7.80
C ASP A 85 4.27 -12.53 7.54
N MET A 86 4.85 -13.35 6.67
CA MET A 86 4.27 -14.63 6.24
C MET A 86 4.37 -15.66 7.35
N SER A 87 3.26 -16.32 7.65
CA SER A 87 3.18 -17.42 8.61
C SER A 87 2.03 -18.36 8.25
N TRP A 88 2.11 -19.61 8.69
CA TRP A 88 1.05 -20.57 8.46
C TRP A 88 0.93 -21.62 9.56
N THR A 89 -0.25 -22.22 9.65
CA THR A 89 -0.54 -23.44 10.41
C THR A 89 -0.91 -24.56 9.43
N ASP A 90 -1.48 -25.67 9.88
CA ASP A 90 -1.91 -26.76 8.98
C ASP A 90 -3.07 -26.36 8.03
N SER A 91 -3.86 -25.34 8.39
CA SER A 91 -5.09 -24.98 7.67
C SER A 91 -5.24 -23.49 7.41
N THR A 92 -4.28 -22.66 7.83
CA THR A 92 -4.41 -21.20 7.74
C THR A 92 -3.09 -20.61 7.28
N ALA A 93 -3.16 -19.71 6.30
CA ALA A 93 -2.03 -18.88 5.87
C ALA A 93 -2.30 -17.42 6.24
N ARG A 94 -1.28 -16.73 6.73
CA ARG A 94 -1.31 -15.30 7.08
C ARG A 94 -0.13 -14.60 6.44
N PHE A 95 -0.36 -13.42 5.92
CA PHE A 95 0.67 -12.57 5.34
C PHE A 95 0.16 -11.15 5.23
N SER A 96 1.08 -10.21 5.12
CA SER A 96 0.81 -8.81 4.85
C SER A 96 1.22 -8.48 3.43
N VAL A 97 0.52 -7.52 2.83
CA VAL A 97 0.72 -7.08 1.46
C VAL A 97 1.02 -5.58 1.49
N PHE A 98 1.99 -5.17 0.70
CA PHE A 98 2.24 -3.79 0.34
C PHE A 98 2.18 -3.68 -1.18
N ILE A 99 1.43 -2.71 -1.68
CA ILE A 99 1.27 -2.47 -3.12
C ILE A 99 1.52 -1.00 -3.37
N THR A 100 2.28 -0.70 -4.43
CA THR A 100 2.40 0.66 -4.97
C THR A 100 2.04 0.64 -6.45
N SER A 101 1.33 1.68 -6.90
CA SER A 101 0.97 1.88 -8.30
C SER A 101 2.18 2.03 -9.22
N GLY A 102 3.32 2.44 -8.65
CA GLY A 102 4.41 3.01 -9.43
C GLY A 102 4.06 4.39 -10.00
N PRO A 103 4.96 5.00 -10.79
CA PRO A 103 4.77 6.34 -11.33
C PRO A 103 3.47 6.45 -12.12
N ARG A 104 2.71 7.51 -11.86
CA ARG A 104 1.56 7.86 -12.68
C ARG A 104 2.03 8.17 -14.10
N PRO A 105 1.49 7.52 -15.14
CA PRO A 105 1.82 7.87 -16.52
C PRO A 105 1.31 9.28 -16.86
N ASP A 106 1.99 9.98 -17.77
CA ASP A 106 1.60 11.31 -18.26
C ASP A 106 0.43 11.21 -19.25
N VAL A 107 -0.73 10.83 -18.73
CA VAL A 107 -2.00 10.76 -19.45
C VAL A 107 -3.06 11.62 -18.76
N PRO A 108 -4.02 12.21 -19.52
CA PRO A 108 -5.14 12.93 -18.92
C PRO A 108 -5.95 12.05 -17.96
N THR A 109 -6.62 12.65 -16.99
CA THR A 109 -7.64 11.94 -16.21
C THR A 109 -8.77 11.49 -17.13
N GLU A 110 -9.63 10.60 -16.64
CA GLU A 110 -10.81 10.14 -17.40
C GLU A 110 -11.74 11.29 -17.79
N ASP A 111 -11.83 12.32 -16.93
CA ASP A 111 -12.57 13.56 -17.20
C ASP A 111 -11.86 14.51 -18.19
N GLY A 112 -10.73 14.11 -18.77
CA GLY A 112 -9.92 14.95 -19.66
C GLY A 112 -9.21 16.12 -18.96
N ARG A 113 -9.12 16.10 -17.63
CA ARG A 113 -8.45 17.12 -16.82
C ARG A 113 -6.99 16.73 -16.56
N THR A 114 -6.16 17.72 -16.24
CA THR A 114 -4.84 17.45 -15.65
C THR A 114 -5.07 16.93 -14.24
N TYR A 115 -4.44 15.81 -13.90
CA TYR A 115 -4.47 15.27 -12.55
C TYR A 115 -3.66 16.18 -11.62
N ASP A 116 -4.27 16.57 -10.51
CA ASP A 116 -3.67 17.37 -9.45
C ASP A 116 -3.72 16.55 -8.15
N GLY A 117 -2.80 15.60 -8.04
CA GLY A 117 -2.72 14.62 -6.98
C GLY A 117 -1.33 13.94 -6.96
N PRO A 118 -1.13 12.94 -6.11
CA PRO A 118 0.16 12.30 -5.90
C PRO A 118 0.70 11.62 -7.16
N SER A 119 2.02 11.63 -7.33
CA SER A 119 2.67 10.92 -8.44
C SER A 119 2.57 9.39 -8.32
N GLN A 120 2.34 8.86 -7.12
CA GLN A 120 2.11 7.44 -6.83
C GLN A 120 1.15 7.27 -5.65
N VAL A 121 0.41 6.18 -5.63
CA VAL A 121 -0.35 5.76 -4.45
C VAL A 121 0.14 4.40 -3.97
N TYR A 122 0.05 4.18 -2.67
CA TYR A 122 0.38 2.91 -2.07
C TYR A 122 -0.66 2.50 -1.04
N THR A 123 -0.76 1.20 -0.81
CA THR A 123 -1.64 0.62 0.20
C THR A 123 -0.98 -0.58 0.86
N CYS A 124 -1.48 -0.95 2.02
CA CYS A 124 -1.10 -2.17 2.69
C CYS A 124 -2.26 -2.73 3.51
N TYR A 125 -2.27 -4.05 3.64
CA TYR A 125 -3.27 -4.78 4.40
C TYR A 125 -2.77 -6.18 4.73
N GLY A 126 -3.36 -6.77 5.77
CA GLY A 126 -3.16 -8.18 6.12
C GLY A 126 -4.17 -9.06 5.41
N ILE A 127 -3.77 -10.29 5.09
CA ILE A 127 -4.64 -11.36 4.63
C ILE A 127 -4.55 -12.53 5.61
N THR A 128 -5.70 -13.06 5.99
CA THR A 128 -5.83 -14.37 6.63
C THR A 128 -6.66 -15.26 5.73
N SER A 129 -6.05 -16.33 5.22
CA SER A 129 -6.69 -17.31 4.34
C SER A 129 -6.90 -18.62 5.09
N GLU A 130 -8.17 -19.00 5.27
CA GLU A 130 -8.57 -20.33 5.72
C GLU A 130 -8.59 -21.27 4.52
N LEU A 131 -7.83 -22.36 4.65
CA LEU A 131 -7.53 -23.32 3.59
C LEU A 131 -8.18 -24.68 3.84
N ASP A 132 -9.04 -24.76 4.87
CA ASP A 132 -9.76 -25.97 5.21
C ASP A 132 -10.58 -26.48 4.00
N PRO A 133 -10.49 -27.78 3.67
CA PRO A 133 -11.19 -28.35 2.52
C PRO A 133 -12.71 -28.31 2.61
N ALA A 134 -13.28 -28.19 3.81
CA ALA A 134 -14.72 -28.02 4.00
C ALA A 134 -15.18 -26.59 3.71
N GLN A 135 -14.32 -25.59 3.96
CA GLN A 135 -14.64 -24.19 3.71
C GLN A 135 -13.37 -23.34 3.57
N LYS A 136 -13.06 -22.95 2.33
CA LYS A 136 -12.05 -21.93 2.05
C LYS A 136 -12.62 -20.53 2.25
N SER A 137 -11.85 -19.65 2.84
CA SER A 137 -12.17 -18.23 2.89
C SER A 137 -10.90 -17.38 3.00
N ALA A 138 -11.01 -16.11 2.65
CA ALA A 138 -9.94 -15.15 2.88
C ALA A 138 -10.53 -13.86 3.43
N THR A 139 -9.90 -13.33 4.46
CA THR A 139 -10.29 -12.08 5.11
C THR A 139 -9.16 -11.08 4.99
N ARG A 140 -9.51 -9.87 4.53
CA ARG A 140 -8.61 -8.71 4.46
C ARG A 140 -8.72 -7.89 5.74
N THR A 141 -7.58 -7.52 6.30
CA THR A 141 -7.47 -6.59 7.45
C THR A 141 -6.82 -5.31 6.94
N ILE A 142 -7.59 -4.22 6.89
CA ILE A 142 -7.10 -2.93 6.39
C ILE A 142 -6.15 -2.33 7.43
N PHE A 143 -4.96 -1.93 7.00
CA PHE A 143 -4.01 -1.19 7.82
C PHE A 143 -4.22 0.31 7.65
N THR A 144 -3.74 1.08 8.63
CA THR A 144 -3.74 2.55 8.58
C THR A 144 -2.35 3.11 8.31
N GLU A 145 -1.32 2.27 8.42
CA GLU A 145 0.09 2.62 8.23
C GLU A 145 0.80 1.42 7.58
N CYS A 146 1.77 1.73 6.72
CA CYS A 146 2.58 0.73 6.04
C CYS A 146 4.02 0.74 6.57
N PRO A 147 4.80 -0.34 6.39
CA PRO A 147 6.17 -0.38 6.88
C PRO A 147 7.03 0.74 6.29
N ASP A 148 7.65 1.57 7.14
CA ASP A 148 8.47 2.73 6.74
C ASP A 148 9.53 2.35 5.70
N ALA A 149 10.20 1.21 5.86
CA ALA A 149 11.23 0.76 4.93
C ALA A 149 10.72 0.64 3.48
N LEU A 150 9.46 0.24 3.28
CA LEU A 150 8.84 0.14 1.95
C LEU A 150 8.35 1.51 1.46
N VAL A 151 7.82 2.35 2.36
CA VAL A 151 7.35 3.71 2.06
C VAL A 151 8.53 4.62 1.67
N ASP A 152 9.66 4.49 2.35
CA ASP A 152 10.89 5.27 2.12
C ASP A 152 11.50 5.07 0.72
N GLN A 153 11.07 4.06 -0.02
CA GLN A 153 11.46 3.87 -1.42
C GLN A 153 10.68 4.75 -2.40
N LEU A 154 9.53 5.27 -1.97
CA LEU A 154 8.60 5.98 -2.83
C LEU A 154 8.97 7.46 -2.97
N PRO A 155 8.46 8.15 -4.02
CA PRO A 155 8.57 9.61 -4.11
C PRO A 155 7.99 10.31 -2.87
N GLU A 156 8.53 11.49 -2.55
CA GLU A 156 8.08 12.29 -1.40
C GLU A 156 6.60 12.68 -1.48
N ASP A 157 6.03 12.76 -2.67
CA ASP A 157 4.62 13.07 -2.92
C ASP A 157 3.73 11.82 -3.03
N ALA A 158 4.26 10.63 -2.77
CA ALA A 158 3.47 9.40 -2.73
C ALA A 158 2.48 9.45 -1.57
N ALA A 159 1.26 8.98 -1.82
CA ALA A 159 0.17 9.07 -0.85
C ALA A 159 -0.34 7.70 -0.42
N PHE A 160 -0.70 7.58 0.86
CA PHE A 160 -1.35 6.39 1.37
C PHE A 160 -2.82 6.39 0.93
N ALA A 161 -3.23 5.30 0.31
CA ALA A 161 -4.62 5.00 -0.01
C ALA A 161 -5.07 3.82 0.85
N SER A 162 -6.07 4.03 1.71
CA SER A 162 -6.63 2.93 2.49
C SER A 162 -7.13 1.84 1.54
N GLY A 163 -7.00 0.57 1.93
CA GLY A 163 -7.43 -0.54 1.07
C GLY A 163 -8.91 -0.42 0.65
N GLU A 164 -9.73 0.24 1.46
CA GLU A 164 -11.14 0.55 1.18
C GLU A 164 -11.35 1.40 -0.08
N VAL A 165 -10.34 2.18 -0.50
CA VAL A 165 -10.39 2.92 -1.78
C VAL A 165 -10.51 1.98 -2.97
N PHE A 166 -9.98 0.76 -2.85
CA PHE A 166 -9.90 -0.21 -3.94
C PHE A 166 -11.02 -1.27 -3.90
N ASP A 167 -11.89 -1.25 -2.89
CA ASP A 167 -12.90 -2.29 -2.67
C ASP A 167 -14.17 -2.15 -3.53
N GLY A 168 -14.32 -1.04 -4.28
CA GLY A 168 -15.40 -0.83 -5.27
C GLY A 168 -16.69 -0.24 -4.71
#